data_AF-A0A8C6YBI8-F1
#
_entry.id   AF-A0A8C6YBI8-F1
#
_cell.length_a   1.000
_cell.length_b   1.000
_cell.length_c   1.000
_cell.angle_alpha   90.00
_cell.angle_beta   90.00
_cell.angle_gamma   90.00
#
_symmetry.space_group_name_H-M   'P 1'
#
loop_
_entity.id
_entity.type
_entity.pdbx_description
1 polymer ?
#
loop_
_entity_poly.entity_id
_entity_poly.type
_entity_poly.pdbx_seq_one_letter_code
_entity_poly.pdbx_strand_id
1 'polypeptide(L)'
;VLSSLPLQMLLYFNVIFLPFWCLSEAIMLELKFSLLPLYYQCLLVAANVTIVGVESARLFLGYIGNLQEKVPELAGFLLLSFVIEMPVLLFILTDHQVIQMPLEMAVHSVLLCFLTLEIMAASFALKEMAKYLARQFYLMQFEGRPGRVRHQEFCGGEPSALNMPQLQGRRH
;
A
#
# COMPACT_ATOMS: atom_id res chain seq x y z
N VAL A 1 15.54 -1.36 -6.47
CA VAL A 1 14.57 -0.50 -5.77
C VAL A 1 13.50 -0.15 -6.76
N LEU A 2 12.34 -0.78 -6.64
CA LEU A 2 11.15 -0.68 -7.46
C LEU A 2 10.21 0.45 -6.96
N SER A 3 10.73 1.49 -6.27
CA SER A 3 9.87 2.59 -5.80
C SER A 3 9.26 3.33 -6.99
N SER A 4 7.97 3.65 -6.91
CA SER A 4 7.29 4.40 -7.95
C SER A 4 7.60 5.89 -7.84
N LEU A 5 8.44 6.38 -8.75
CA LEU A 5 8.81 7.79 -8.88
C LEU A 5 7.60 8.75 -9.08
N PRO A 6 6.56 8.44 -9.88
CA PRO A 6 5.41 9.34 -10.01
C PRO A 6 4.62 9.52 -8.70
N LEU A 7 4.47 8.45 -7.90
CA LEU A 7 3.79 8.53 -6.61
C LEU A 7 4.58 9.39 -5.61
N GLN A 8 5.91 9.25 -5.56
CA GLN A 8 6.76 10.12 -4.73
C GLN A 8 6.56 11.60 -5.07
N MET A 9 6.53 11.95 -6.37
CA MET A 9 6.35 13.35 -6.78
C MET A 9 5.00 13.90 -6.36
N LEU A 10 3.91 13.14 -6.54
CA LEU A 10 2.57 13.56 -6.14
C LEU A 10 2.49 13.80 -4.62
N LEU A 11 2.99 12.85 -3.83
CA LEU A 11 3.03 12.97 -2.36
C LEU A 11 3.82 14.21 -1.92
N TYR A 12 4.95 14.50 -2.57
CA TYR A 12 5.76 15.67 -2.26
C TYR A 12 5.01 16.98 -2.49
N PHE A 13 4.35 17.13 -3.65
CA PHE A 13 3.54 18.31 -3.93
C PHE A 13 2.36 18.44 -2.98
N ASN A 14 1.75 17.32 -2.60
CA ASN A 14 0.61 17.32 -1.69
C ASN A 14 1.02 17.71 -0.26
N VAL A 15 2.18 17.26 0.24
CA VAL A 15 2.75 17.73 1.53
C VAL A 15 2.94 19.25 1.54
N ILE A 16 3.38 19.84 0.43
CA ILE A 16 3.54 21.30 0.32
C ILE A 16 2.18 21.99 0.24
N PHE A 17 1.20 21.39 -0.45
CA PHE A 17 -0.14 21.92 -0.62
C PHE A 17 -0.95 21.92 0.70
N LEU A 18 -0.79 20.89 1.53
CA LEU A 18 -1.52 20.70 2.79
C LEU A 18 -1.54 21.94 3.72
N PRO A 19 -0.43 22.62 4.05
CA PRO A 19 -0.46 23.82 4.88
C PRO A 19 -1.20 25.00 4.23
N PHE A 20 -1.11 25.15 2.91
CA PHE A 20 -1.88 26.19 2.19
C PHE A 20 -3.37 25.87 2.22
N TRP A 21 -3.75 24.61 2.02
CA TRP A 21 -5.12 24.15 2.15
C TRP A 21 -5.67 24.39 3.57
N CYS A 22 -4.90 24.04 4.61
CA CYS A 22 -5.28 24.28 6.00
C CYS A 22 -5.53 25.76 6.29
N LEU A 23 -4.67 26.64 5.79
CA LEU A 23 -4.81 28.08 5.98
C LEU A 23 -6.04 28.63 5.25
N SER A 24 -6.28 28.21 3.99
CA SER A 24 -7.48 28.62 3.26
C SER A 24 -8.74 28.17 3.98
N GLU A 25 -8.79 26.91 4.41
CA GLU A 25 -9.95 26.36 5.13
C GLU A 25 -10.20 27.05 6.45
N ALA A 26 -9.15 27.37 7.22
CA ALA A 26 -9.30 28.10 8.48
C ALA A 26 -9.95 29.49 8.26
N ILE A 27 -9.45 30.24 7.27
CA ILE A 27 -10.00 31.57 6.92
C ILE A 27 -11.45 31.44 6.47
N MET A 28 -11.74 30.48 5.58
CA MET A 28 -13.09 30.29 5.06
C MET A 28 -14.08 29.84 6.13
N LEU A 29 -13.66 28.93 7.01
CA LEU A 29 -14.46 28.47 8.12
C LEU A 29 -14.79 29.63 9.07
N GLU A 30 -13.83 30.49 9.39
CA GLU A 30 -14.04 31.67 10.24
C GLU A 30 -15.07 32.64 9.65
N LEU A 31 -14.97 32.93 8.34
CA LEU A 31 -15.90 33.82 7.64
C LEU A 31 -17.36 33.34 7.70
N LYS A 32 -17.58 32.02 7.65
CA LYS A 32 -18.93 31.43 7.68
C LYS A 32 -19.37 30.97 9.08
N PHE A 33 -18.46 30.85 10.04
CA PHE A 33 -18.73 30.20 11.33
C PHE A 33 -19.94 30.80 12.06
N SER A 34 -20.03 32.13 12.10
CA SER A 34 -21.11 32.85 12.78
C SER A 34 -22.45 32.81 12.03
N LEU A 35 -22.43 32.44 10.75
CA LEU A 35 -23.62 32.40 9.88
C LEU A 35 -24.30 31.02 9.88
N LEU A 36 -23.58 29.96 10.29
CA LEU A 36 -24.09 28.60 10.25
C LEU A 36 -24.73 28.18 11.60
N PRO A 37 -25.76 27.32 11.56
CA PRO A 37 -26.27 26.65 12.76
C PRO A 37 -25.20 25.80 13.46
N LEU A 38 -25.32 25.65 14.79
CA LEU A 38 -24.35 24.91 15.62
C LEU A 38 -24.05 23.49 15.13
N TYR A 39 -25.06 22.75 14.65
CA TYR A 39 -24.85 21.39 14.18
C TYR A 39 -23.96 21.34 12.91
N TYR A 40 -24.10 22.32 12.02
CA TYR A 40 -23.22 22.44 10.86
C TYR A 40 -21.81 22.89 11.25
N GLN A 41 -21.67 23.80 12.24
CA GLN A 41 -20.35 24.20 12.75
C GLN A 41 -19.58 22.97 13.25
N CYS A 42 -20.20 22.15 14.10
CA CYS A 42 -19.61 20.91 14.60
C CYS A 42 -19.25 19.95 13.46
N LEU A 43 -20.13 19.80 12.47
CA LEU A 43 -19.94 18.91 11.34
C LEU A 43 -18.74 19.34 10.47
N LEU A 44 -18.65 20.62 10.11
CA LEU A 44 -17.56 21.19 9.32
C LEU A 44 -16.22 21.12 10.06
N VAL A 45 -16.19 21.46 11.35
CA VAL A 45 -14.97 21.34 12.18
C VAL A 45 -14.52 19.88 12.24
N ALA A 46 -15.44 18.94 12.50
CA ALA A 46 -15.12 17.52 12.56
C ALA A 46 -14.61 16.99 11.20
N ALA A 47 -15.23 17.39 10.10
CA ALA A 47 -14.82 17.00 8.76
C ALA A 47 -13.42 17.54 8.41
N ASN A 48 -13.13 18.81 8.71
CA ASN A 48 -11.83 19.42 8.46
C ASN A 48 -10.73 18.78 9.32
N VAL A 49 -10.98 18.52 10.60
CA VAL A 49 -10.03 17.79 11.46
C VAL A 49 -9.80 16.37 10.94
N THR A 50 -10.86 15.72 10.45
CA THR A 50 -10.77 14.38 9.86
C THR A 50 -9.90 14.39 8.61
N ILE A 51 -10.12 15.33 7.68
CA ILE A 51 -9.28 15.48 6.48
C ILE A 51 -7.82 15.68 6.87
N VAL A 52 -7.50 16.66 7.73
CA VAL A 52 -6.09 16.91 8.11
C VAL A 52 -5.44 15.67 8.74
N GLY A 53 -6.14 14.98 9.63
CA GLY A 53 -5.63 13.79 10.31
C GLY A 53 -5.41 12.61 9.36
N VAL A 54 -6.41 12.34 8.51
CA VAL A 54 -6.36 11.24 7.54
C VAL A 54 -5.33 11.54 6.45
N GLU A 55 -5.33 12.74 5.88
CA GLU A 55 -4.37 13.17 4.87
C GLU A 55 -2.94 13.07 5.38
N SER A 56 -2.67 13.48 6.63
CA SER A 56 -1.35 13.32 7.26
C SER A 56 -0.93 11.85 7.38
N ALA A 57 -1.82 10.99 7.88
CA ALA A 57 -1.56 9.55 8.00
C ALA A 57 -1.37 8.89 6.62
N ARG A 58 -2.18 9.30 5.64
CA ARG A 58 -2.15 8.85 4.26
C ARG A 58 -0.82 9.23 3.62
N LEU A 59 -0.41 10.50 3.66
CA LEU A 59 0.90 10.95 3.13
C LEU A 59 2.07 10.19 3.78
N PHE A 60 2.01 9.95 5.10
CA PHE A 60 3.02 9.14 5.81
C PHE A 60 3.09 7.69 5.29
N LEU A 61 1.94 7.01 5.19
CA LEU A 61 1.86 5.64 4.67
C LEU A 61 2.28 5.54 3.21
N GLY A 62 1.89 6.51 2.37
CA GLY A 62 2.29 6.57 0.97
C GLY A 62 3.80 6.74 0.81
N TYR A 63 4.41 7.61 1.63
CA TYR A 63 5.85 7.84 1.62
C TYR A 63 6.62 6.58 2.04
N ILE A 64 6.27 6.00 3.20
CA ILE A 64 6.93 4.80 3.73
C ILE A 64 6.67 3.58 2.86
N GLY A 65 5.42 3.32 2.48
CA GLY A 65 5.03 2.16 1.69
C GLY A 65 5.69 2.12 0.32
N ASN A 66 5.85 3.29 -0.32
CA ASN A 66 6.50 3.37 -1.62
C ASN A 66 8.03 3.27 -1.54
N LEU A 67 8.69 3.88 -0.54
CA LEU A 67 10.15 3.79 -0.38
C LEU A 67 10.62 2.42 0.11
N GLN A 68 9.89 1.85 1.06
CA GLN A 68 10.23 0.57 1.68
C GLN A 68 9.61 -0.62 0.93
N GLU A 69 8.91 -0.36 -0.18
CA GLU A 69 8.24 -1.37 -1.02
C GLU A 69 7.27 -2.25 -0.22
N LYS A 70 6.65 -1.69 0.82
CA LYS A 70 5.79 -2.44 1.71
C LYS A 70 4.34 -2.36 1.25
N VAL A 71 3.87 -3.50 0.76
CA VAL A 71 2.50 -3.74 0.29
C VAL A 71 1.43 -3.39 1.34
N PRO A 72 1.54 -3.74 2.64
CA PRO A 72 0.48 -3.44 3.59
C PRO A 72 0.31 -1.93 3.84
N GLU A 73 1.40 -1.16 3.89
CA GLU A 73 1.37 0.29 4.08
C GLU A 73 0.74 0.99 2.87
N LEU A 74 1.07 0.56 1.66
CA LEU A 74 0.47 1.09 0.43
C LEU A 74 -1.01 0.67 0.27
N ALA A 75 -1.40 -0.50 0.79
CA ALA A 75 -2.81 -0.88 0.90
C ALA A 75 -3.55 0.01 1.92
N GLY A 76 -2.92 0.32 3.06
CA GLY A 76 -3.44 1.27 4.04
C GLY A 76 -3.63 2.66 3.45
N PHE A 77 -2.66 3.15 2.66
CA PHE A 77 -2.78 4.38 1.89
C PHE A 77 -4.04 4.41 1.01
N LEU A 78 -4.26 3.36 0.21
CA LEU A 78 -5.44 3.26 -0.65
C LEU A 78 -6.74 3.15 0.16
N LEU A 79 -6.73 2.39 1.26
CA LEU A 79 -7.88 2.26 2.15
C LEU A 79 -8.29 3.61 2.75
N LEU A 80 -7.34 4.36 3.33
CA LEU A 80 -7.63 5.70 3.87
C LEU A 80 -8.17 6.63 2.77
N SER A 81 -7.57 6.57 1.58
CA SER A 81 -7.98 7.37 0.42
C SER A 81 -9.44 7.09 0.02
N PHE A 82 -9.82 5.82 -0.16
CA PHE A 82 -11.15 5.46 -0.66
C PHE A 82 -12.23 5.47 0.41
N VAL A 83 -11.91 5.02 1.62
CA VAL A 83 -12.91 4.76 2.66
C VAL A 83 -13.20 5.99 3.49
N ILE A 84 -12.21 6.85 3.72
CA ILE A 84 -12.36 8.01 4.60
C ILE A 84 -12.22 9.32 3.83
N GLU A 85 -11.11 9.52 3.13
CA GLU A 85 -10.80 10.79 2.45
C GLU A 85 -11.85 11.14 1.37
N MET A 86 -12.09 10.21 0.43
CA MET A 86 -13.02 10.41 -0.69
C MET A 86 -14.45 10.72 -0.23
N PRO A 87 -15.09 9.96 0.69
CA PRO A 87 -16.44 10.26 1.15
C PRO A 87 -16.54 11.61 1.88
N VAL A 88 -15.55 11.96 2.70
CA VAL A 88 -15.57 13.23 3.45
C VAL A 88 -15.40 14.41 2.49
N LEU A 89 -14.46 14.34 1.54
CA LEU A 89 -14.32 15.35 0.48
C LEU A 89 -15.58 15.50 -0.36
N LEU A 90 -16.17 14.38 -0.81
CA LEU A 90 -17.38 14.41 -1.61
C LEU A 90 -18.56 14.98 -0.83
N PHE A 91 -18.65 14.67 0.47
CA PHE A 91 -19.68 15.22 1.34
C PHE A 91 -19.60 16.75 1.41
N ILE A 92 -18.40 17.32 1.64
CA ILE A 92 -18.19 18.77 1.67
C ILE A 92 -18.48 19.42 0.30
N LEU A 93 -18.03 18.80 -0.80
CA LEU A 93 -18.27 19.33 -2.16
C LEU A 93 -19.75 19.28 -2.59
N THR A 94 -20.50 18.26 -2.17
CA THR A 94 -21.87 18.03 -2.65
C THR A 94 -22.92 18.78 -1.82
N ASP A 95 -22.54 19.26 -0.63
CA ASP A 95 -23.48 19.95 0.26
C ASP A 95 -23.85 21.36 -0.26
N HIS A 96 -24.90 21.42 -1.06
CA HIS A 96 -25.45 22.66 -1.62
C HIS A 96 -26.16 23.53 -0.56
N GLN A 97 -26.41 23.03 0.67
CA GLN A 97 -27.11 23.79 1.70
C GLN A 97 -26.20 24.79 2.42
N VAL A 98 -24.88 24.69 2.23
CA VAL A 98 -23.90 25.64 2.76
C VAL A 98 -23.56 26.68 1.68
N ILE A 99 -23.34 27.93 2.09
CA ILE A 99 -22.79 28.97 1.22
C ILE A 99 -21.35 28.55 0.87
N GLN A 100 -21.21 27.80 -0.23
CA GLN A 100 -19.92 27.34 -0.73
C GLN A 100 -19.17 28.53 -1.35
N MET A 101 -18.05 28.90 -0.74
CA MET A 101 -17.20 29.95 -1.30
C MET A 101 -16.45 29.40 -2.53
N PRO A 102 -16.22 30.21 -3.57
CA PRO A 102 -15.46 29.77 -4.75
C PRO A 102 -14.05 29.25 -4.40
N LEU A 103 -13.43 29.83 -3.37
CA LEU A 103 -12.12 29.39 -2.88
C LEU A 103 -12.17 27.98 -2.28
N GLU A 104 -13.22 27.65 -1.53
CA GLU A 104 -13.46 26.35 -0.89
C GLU A 104 -13.56 25.26 -1.96
N MET A 105 -14.38 25.51 -2.97
CA MET A 105 -14.53 24.61 -4.10
C MET A 105 -13.20 24.42 -4.85
N ALA A 106 -12.42 25.49 -5.04
CA ALA A 106 -11.14 25.41 -5.71
C ALA A 106 -10.14 24.54 -4.92
N VAL A 107 -9.96 24.79 -3.63
CA VAL A 107 -8.95 24.10 -2.82
C VAL A 107 -9.31 22.64 -2.59
N HIS A 108 -10.59 22.32 -2.34
CA HIS A 108 -11.01 20.92 -2.23
C HIS A 108 -10.96 20.18 -3.58
N SER A 109 -11.25 20.86 -4.69
CA SER A 109 -11.10 20.25 -6.03
C SER A 109 -9.65 19.93 -6.35
N VAL A 110 -8.72 20.80 -5.97
CA VAL A 110 -7.28 20.52 -6.12
C VAL A 110 -6.87 19.33 -5.23
N LEU A 111 -7.31 19.27 -3.98
CA LEU A 111 -7.06 18.13 -3.10
C LEU A 111 -7.62 16.82 -3.68
N LEU A 112 -8.84 16.85 -4.22
CA LEU A 112 -9.47 15.70 -4.87
C LEU A 112 -8.70 15.26 -6.13
N CYS A 113 -8.15 16.20 -6.89
CA CYS A 113 -7.30 15.90 -8.04
C CYS A 113 -6.02 15.18 -7.60
N PHE A 114 -5.32 15.66 -6.57
CA PHE A 114 -4.16 14.96 -6.01
C PHE A 114 -4.54 13.55 -5.54
N LEU A 115 -5.63 13.43 -4.77
CA LEU A 115 -6.12 12.16 -4.24
C LEU A 115 -6.38 11.13 -5.35
N THR A 116 -7.06 11.53 -6.42
CA THR A 116 -7.36 10.62 -7.56
C THR A 116 -6.10 10.20 -8.31
N LEU A 117 -5.18 11.12 -8.60
CA LEU A 117 -3.91 10.82 -9.26
C LEU A 117 -3.04 9.88 -8.42
N GLU A 118 -2.98 10.11 -7.11
CA GLU A 118 -2.21 9.29 -6.19
C GLU A 118 -2.83 7.90 -6.02
N ILE A 119 -4.15 7.78 -5.96
CA ILE A 119 -4.85 6.49 -5.98
C ILE A 119 -4.47 5.69 -7.23
N MET A 120 -4.46 6.33 -8.40
CA MET A 120 -4.09 5.67 -9.66
C MET A 120 -2.64 5.20 -9.63
N ALA A 121 -1.71 6.06 -9.21
CA ALA A 121 -0.29 5.74 -9.13
C ALA A 121 -0.01 4.65 -8.07
N ALA A 122 -0.62 4.74 -6.89
CA ALA A 122 -0.50 3.76 -5.81
C ALA A 122 -1.11 2.41 -6.19
N SER A 123 -2.24 2.40 -6.90
CA SER A 123 -2.85 1.15 -7.40
C SER A 123 -1.93 0.44 -8.40
N PHE A 124 -1.26 1.21 -9.27
CA PHE A 124 -0.26 0.64 -10.19
C PHE A 124 0.95 0.09 -9.44
N ALA A 125 1.52 0.87 -8.51
CA ALA A 125 2.63 0.44 -7.68
C ALA A 125 2.28 -0.82 -6.86
N LEU A 126 1.10 -0.88 -6.24
CA LEU A 126 0.65 -2.02 -5.45
C LEU A 126 0.53 -3.29 -6.30
N LYS A 127 -0.01 -3.18 -7.52
CA LYS A 127 -0.10 -4.32 -8.46
C LYS A 127 1.28 -4.87 -8.82
N GLU A 128 2.25 -4.00 -9.09
CA GLU A 128 3.61 -4.44 -9.42
C GLU A 128 4.32 -5.08 -8.21
N MET A 129 4.18 -4.51 -7.02
CA MET A 129 4.73 -5.08 -5.79
C MET A 129 4.10 -6.43 -5.45
N ALA A 130 2.78 -6.58 -5.59
CA ALA A 130 2.10 -7.84 -5.34
C ALA A 130 2.55 -8.95 -6.30
N LYS A 131 2.77 -8.64 -7.58
CA LYS A 131 3.35 -9.58 -8.56
C LYS A 131 4.78 -9.98 -8.19
N TYR A 132 5.58 -9.05 -7.68
CA TYR A 132 6.93 -9.33 -7.23
C TYR A 132 6.94 -10.30 -6.04
N LEU A 133 6.12 -10.03 -5.02
CA LEU A 133 5.95 -10.93 -3.88
C LEU A 133 5.49 -12.32 -4.33
N ALA A 134 4.49 -12.41 -5.22
CA ALA A 134 4.02 -13.69 -5.74
C ALA A 134 5.13 -14.50 -6.45
N ARG A 135 5.99 -13.84 -7.23
CA ARG A 135 7.15 -14.49 -7.86
C ARG A 135 8.17 -14.97 -6.84
N GLN A 136 8.46 -14.18 -5.82
CA GLN A 136 9.38 -14.57 -4.76
C GLN A 136 8.84 -15.77 -3.96
N PHE A 137 7.56 -15.75 -3.60
CA PHE A 137 6.92 -16.91 -2.96
C PHE A 137 6.98 -18.16 -3.85
N TYR A 138 6.72 -18.01 -5.14
CA TYR A 138 6.84 -19.10 -6.10
C TYR A 138 8.28 -19.65 -6.11
N LEU A 139 9.30 -18.82 -6.29
CA LEU A 139 10.71 -19.24 -6.27
C LEU A 139 11.10 -19.93 -4.95
N MET A 140 10.69 -19.38 -3.81
CA MET A 140 10.93 -19.98 -2.49
C MET A 140 10.28 -21.37 -2.35
N GLN A 141 9.14 -21.62 -2.99
CA GLN A 141 8.55 -22.97 -3.05
C GLN A 141 9.37 -23.96 -3.89
N PHE A 142 10.09 -23.50 -4.93
CA PHE A 142 11.00 -24.34 -5.71
C PHE A 142 12.32 -24.58 -4.96
N GLU A 143 12.86 -23.55 -4.33
CA GLU A 143 14.15 -23.62 -3.63
C GLU A 143 14.05 -24.33 -2.28
N GLY A 144 12.87 -24.33 -1.66
CA GLY A 144 12.49 -25.20 -0.54
C GLY A 144 12.34 -26.69 -0.89
N ARG A 145 12.61 -27.09 -2.14
CA ARG A 145 12.80 -28.49 -2.57
C ARG A 145 14.28 -28.82 -2.91
N PRO A 146 15.28 -28.59 -2.05
CA PRO A 146 16.61 -29.13 -2.31
C PRO A 146 16.63 -30.61 -1.89
N GLY A 147 16.67 -31.53 -2.87
CA GLY A 147 17.27 -32.86 -2.66
C GLY A 147 16.37 -34.02 -2.20
N ARG A 148 15.27 -34.31 -2.90
CA ARG A 148 14.87 -35.71 -3.21
C ARG A 148 14.70 -35.72 -4.73
N VAL A 149 15.67 -36.01 -5.58
CA VAL A 149 16.33 -37.31 -5.75
C VAL A 149 17.61 -37.02 -6.55
N ARG A 150 18.77 -36.96 -5.89
CA ARG A 150 20.06 -37.14 -6.57
C ARG A 150 20.97 -38.00 -5.69
N HIS A 151 20.48 -39.19 -5.37
CA HIS A 151 21.27 -40.24 -4.73
C HIS A 151 20.77 -41.63 -5.15
N GLN A 152 20.61 -41.83 -6.46
CA GLN A 152 20.50 -43.19 -7.00
C GLN A 152 21.17 -43.29 -8.37
N GLU A 153 22.37 -42.77 -8.47
CA GLU A 153 23.36 -43.14 -9.47
C GLU A 153 24.70 -42.62 -8.91
N PHE A 154 25.75 -43.43 -9.00
CA PHE A 154 27.10 -43.15 -8.49
C PHE A 154 27.44 -43.59 -7.04
N CYS A 155 27.33 -44.89 -6.79
CA CYS A 155 28.51 -45.63 -6.33
C CYS A 155 28.67 -46.85 -7.23
N GLY A 156 29.50 -46.68 -8.26
CA GLY A 156 30.12 -47.77 -8.99
C GLY A 156 30.98 -48.61 -8.04
N GLY A 157 31.18 -49.86 -8.44
CA GLY A 157 31.65 -50.93 -7.57
C GLY A 157 33.09 -50.82 -7.09
N GLU A 158 33.43 -51.75 -6.20
CA GLU A 158 34.66 -52.53 -6.30
C GLU A 158 34.49 -53.91 -5.63
N PRO A 159 35.37 -54.88 -5.96
CA PRO A 159 35.12 -56.31 -5.89
C PRO A 159 35.75 -57.02 -4.68
N SER A 160 35.32 -58.28 -4.48
CA SER A 160 36.06 -59.38 -3.86
C SER A 160 36.41 -59.30 -2.36
N ALA A 161 35.75 -60.15 -1.55
CA ALA A 161 36.44 -61.13 -0.71
C ALA A 161 35.46 -62.15 -0.09
N LEU A 162 35.62 -63.41 -0.52
CA LEU A 162 35.82 -64.57 0.34
C LEU A 162 34.71 -64.97 1.34
N ASN A 163 33.92 -66.00 0.98
CA ASN A 163 33.71 -67.17 1.84
C ASN A 163 32.99 -68.31 1.08
N MET A 164 33.74 -69.37 0.79
CA MET A 164 33.21 -70.70 0.48
C MET A 164 33.31 -71.57 1.73
N PRO A 165 32.32 -72.46 1.97
CA PRO A 165 32.59 -73.76 2.53
C PRO A 165 32.38 -74.84 1.46
N GLN A 166 33.48 -75.47 1.05
CA GLN A 166 33.49 -76.78 0.40
C GLN A 166 33.22 -77.86 1.46
N LEU A 167 32.22 -78.71 1.24
CA LEU A 167 32.14 -80.03 1.87
C LEU A 167 31.29 -80.97 1.00
N GLN A 168 31.92 -81.44 -0.09
CA GLN A 168 31.53 -82.65 -0.81
C GLN A 168 32.19 -83.85 -0.10
N GLY A 169 31.44 -84.54 0.76
CA GLY A 169 31.84 -85.78 1.41
C GLY A 169 31.04 -86.98 0.89
N ARG A 170 31.64 -87.71 -0.06
CA ARG A 170 31.16 -88.95 -0.67
C ARG A 170 31.11 -90.10 0.36
N ARG A 171 29.97 -90.79 0.52
CA ARG A 171 29.91 -92.17 1.04
C ARG A 171 28.66 -92.90 0.53
N HIS A 172 28.92 -94.11 0.00
CA HIS A 172 28.03 -95.13 -0.59
C HIS A 172 27.57 -94.90 -2.04
#